data_AF-A0A7V8YST9-F1
#
_entry.id   AF-A0A7V8YST9-F1
#
_cell.length_a   1.000
_cell.length_b   1.000
_cell.length_c   1.000
_cell.angle_alpha   90.00
_cell.angle_beta   90.00
_cell.angle_gamma   90.00
#
_symmetry.space_group_name_H-M   'P 1'
#
loop_
_entity.id
_entity.type
_entity.pdbx_description
1 polymer ?
#
loop_
_entity_poly.entity_id
_entity_poly.type
_entity_poly.pdbx_seq_one_letter_code
_entity_poly.pdbx_strand_id
1 'polypeptide(L)'
;MASQPYAQIQPYLLYEDCAAAIEWLTEAFGFKEQLRHEAEDGSVNHAELRLEGGDIVMLGDPGEDYRCPKRLGARTSQVHVYVDD
;
A
#
# COMPACT_ATOMS: atom_id res chain seq x y z
N MET A 1 -21.98 13.05 -7.21
CA MET A 1 -20.75 12.35 -7.65
C MET A 1 -20.84 10.94 -7.11
N ALA A 2 -21.08 9.94 -7.96
CA ALA A 2 -21.11 8.56 -7.48
C ALA A 2 -19.70 8.20 -7.02
N SER A 3 -19.55 7.73 -5.78
CA SER A 3 -18.31 7.12 -5.32
C SER A 3 -17.96 6.00 -6.30
N GLN A 4 -16.78 6.06 -6.92
CA GLN A 4 -16.29 4.91 -7.69
C GLN A 4 -16.30 3.69 -6.76
N PRO A 5 -16.91 2.57 -7.18
CA PRO A 5 -16.93 1.38 -6.34
C PRO A 5 -15.48 0.94 -6.09
N TYR A 6 -15.18 0.62 -4.83
CA TYR A 6 -13.97 -0.08 -4.47
C TYR A 6 -13.86 -1.34 -5.36
N ALA A 7 -12.64 -1.66 -5.82
CA ALA A 7 -12.39 -2.96 -6.45
C ALA A 7 -12.94 -4.09 -5.56
N GLN A 8 -13.39 -5.21 -6.13
CA GLN A 8 -13.88 -6.31 -5.29
C GLN A 8 -12.76 -7.00 -4.49
N ILE A 9 -11.51 -6.84 -4.93
CA ILE A 9 -10.31 -7.39 -4.30
C ILE A 9 -9.25 -6.30 -4.33
N GLN A 10 -8.68 -5.98 -3.16
CA GLN A 10 -7.54 -5.09 -3.01
C GLN A 10 -6.35 -5.88 -2.47
N PRO A 11 -5.16 -5.74 -3.07
CA PRO A 11 -3.95 -6.27 -2.44
C PRO A 11 -3.66 -5.47 -1.17
N TYR A 12 -3.22 -6.18 -0.13
CA TYR A 12 -2.68 -5.59 1.09
C TYR A 12 -1.17 -5.82 1.11
N LEU A 13 -0.42 -4.73 1.08
CA LEU A 13 1.04 -4.73 1.03
C LEU A 13 1.60 -4.40 2.40
N LEU A 14 2.50 -5.24 2.89
CA LEU A 14 3.13 -5.06 4.19
C LEU A 14 4.53 -4.48 4.02
N TYR A 15 4.79 -3.34 4.66
CA TYR A 15 6.08 -2.65 4.64
C TYR A 15 6.56 -2.39 6.06
N GLU A 16 7.84 -2.69 6.33
CA GLU A 16 8.49 -2.34 7.61
C GLU A 16 8.58 -0.81 7.81
N ASP A 17 8.53 -0.05 6.71
CA ASP A 17 8.44 1.41 6.70
C ASP A 17 7.30 1.84 5.77
N CYS A 18 6.09 1.85 6.31
CA CYS A 18 4.89 2.25 5.58
C CYS A 18 4.93 3.70 5.12
N ALA A 19 5.53 4.61 5.90
CA ALA A 19 5.59 6.02 5.53
C ALA A 19 6.44 6.22 4.27
N ALA A 20 7.65 5.63 4.24
CA ALA A 20 8.51 5.66 3.06
C ALA A 20 7.87 4.95 1.86
N ALA A 21 7.15 3.85 2.09
CA ALA A 21 6.43 3.16 1.02
C ALA A 21 5.32 4.04 0.40
N ILE A 22 4.56 4.78 1.22
CA ILE A 22 3.52 5.71 0.75
C ILE A 22 4.14 6.83 -0.09
N GLU A 23 5.22 7.45 0.38
CA GLU A 23 5.93 8.50 -0.35
C GLU A 23 6.40 7.97 -1.70
N TRP A 24 7.09 6.83 -1.71
CA TRP A 24 7.60 6.24 -2.94
C TRP A 24 6.50 5.84 -3.93
N LEU A 25 5.41 5.21 -3.46
CA LEU A 25 4.29 4.83 -4.33
C LEU A 25 3.57 6.05 -4.91
N THR A 26 3.49 7.14 -4.13
CA THR A 26 2.94 8.42 -4.58
C THR A 26 3.81 9.03 -5.67
N GLU A 27 5.13 9.11 -5.45
CA GLU A 27 6.08 9.71 -6.39
C GLU A 27 6.28 8.87 -7.66
N ALA A 28 6.40 7.54 -7.51
CA ALA A 28 6.74 6.66 -8.62
C ALA A 28 5.55 6.32 -9.51
N PHE A 29 4.34 6.21 -8.94
CA PHE A 29 3.16 5.73 -9.65
C PHE A 29 1.97 6.69 -9.61
N GLY A 30 2.07 7.81 -8.90
CA GLY A 30 0.99 8.80 -8.83
C GLY A 30 -0.18 8.39 -7.93
N PHE A 31 0.03 7.47 -7.00
CA PHE A 31 -0.96 7.15 -5.98
C PHE A 31 -1.32 8.39 -5.15
N LYS A 32 -2.58 8.46 -4.69
CA LYS A 32 -3.05 9.47 -3.74
C LYS A 32 -3.50 8.80 -2.47
N GLU A 33 -2.95 9.26 -1.35
CA GLU A 33 -3.41 8.83 -0.03
C GLU A 33 -4.88 9.21 0.18
N GLN A 34 -5.70 8.22 0.54
CA GLN A 34 -7.12 8.40 0.86
C GLN A 34 -7.37 8.30 2.35
N LEU A 35 -6.64 7.42 3.03
CA LEU A 35 -6.76 7.15 4.44
C LEU A 35 -5.40 6.79 5.01
N ARG A 36 -5.14 7.26 6.22
CA ARG A 36 -3.99 6.90 7.03
C ARG A 36 -4.40 6.75 8.48
N HIS A 37 -4.00 5.64 9.07
CA HIS A 37 -4.13 5.36 10.49
C HIS A 37 -2.73 5.24 11.09
N GLU A 38 -2.39 6.20 11.92
CA GLU A 38 -1.16 6.23 12.69
C GLU A 38 -1.40 5.64 14.08
N ALA A 39 -0.40 4.92 14.58
CA ALA A 39 -0.30 4.54 15.98
C ALA A 39 0.15 5.73 16.84
N GLU A 40 0.10 5.57 18.17
CA GLU A 40 0.54 6.61 19.12
C GLU A 40 2.04 6.98 18.97
N ASP A 41 2.85 6.05 18.46
CA ASP A 41 4.29 6.25 18.23
C ASP A 41 4.60 6.89 16.85
N GLY A 42 3.57 7.20 16.05
CA GLY A 42 3.70 7.78 14.72
C GLY A 42 3.94 6.78 13.60
N SER A 43 4.01 5.47 13.89
CA SER A 43 4.05 4.44 12.85
C SER A 43 2.70 4.33 12.11
N VAL A 44 2.73 3.95 10.84
CA VAL A 44 1.51 3.78 10.03
C VAL A 44 1.08 2.31 10.05
N ASN A 45 0.00 2.02 10.78
CA ASN A 45 -0.55 0.67 10.88
C ASN A 45 -1.42 0.30 9.69
N HIS A 46 -2.10 1.30 9.11
CA HIS A 46 -2.95 1.11 7.95
C HIS A 46 -2.98 2.36 7.07
N ALA A 47 -2.91 2.17 5.75
CA ALA A 47 -3.18 3.22 4.79
C ALA A 47 -3.89 2.69 3.54
N GLU A 48 -4.66 3.55 2.91
CA GLU A 48 -5.30 3.30 1.62
C GLU A 48 -4.76 4.27 0.59
N LEU A 49 -4.18 3.74 -0.48
CA LEU A 49 -3.69 4.52 -1.60
C LEU A 49 -4.53 4.23 -2.84
N ARG A 50 -4.95 5.29 -3.53
CA ARG A 50 -5.79 5.20 -4.72
C ARG A 50 -5.11 5.81 -5.95
N LEU A 51 -5.14 5.11 -7.08
CA LEU A 51 -4.77 5.66 -8.38
C LEU A 51 -5.94 6.41 -9.01
N GLU A 52 -5.61 7.31 -9.93
CA GLU A 52 -6.61 7.85 -10.85
C GLU A 52 -7.25 6.70 -11.65
N GLY A 53 -8.58 6.67 -11.76
CA GLY A 53 -9.33 5.54 -12.34
C GLY A 53 -9.95 4.59 -11.32
N GLY A 54 -9.51 4.65 -10.05
CA GLY A 54 -10.22 4.04 -8.93
C GLY A 54 -9.60 2.78 -8.33
N ASP A 55 -8.44 2.34 -8.84
CA ASP A 55 -7.69 1.22 -8.27
C ASP A 55 -7.09 1.57 -6.92
N ILE A 56 -7.01 0.58 -6.02
CA ILE A 56 -6.65 0.78 -4.63
C ILE A 56 -5.67 -0.30 -4.19
N VAL A 57 -4.68 0.13 -3.42
CA VAL A 57 -3.83 -0.76 -2.63
C VAL A 57 -3.95 -0.38 -1.17
N MET A 58 -3.94 -1.37 -0.30
CA MET A 58 -3.91 -1.18 1.15
C MET A 58 -2.48 -1.42 1.63
N LEU A 59 -2.03 -0.64 2.61
CA LEU A 59 -0.71 -0.78 3.23
C LEU A 59 -0.86 -0.97 4.73
N GLY A 60 0.12 -1.60 5.35
CA GLY A 60 0.22 -1.66 6.80
C GLY A 60 1.52 -2.26 7.30
N ASP A 61 1.77 -2.05 8.59
CA ASP A 61 2.95 -2.59 9.23
C ASP A 61 2.81 -4.11 9.40
N PRO A 62 3.87 -4.89 9.13
CA PRO A 62 3.86 -6.33 9.25
C PRO A 62 3.69 -6.90 10.67
N GLY A 63 3.89 -6.10 11.72
CA GLY A 63 4.07 -6.58 13.07
C GLY A 63 5.33 -7.45 13.22
N GLU A 64 5.42 -8.19 14.32
CA GLU A 64 6.62 -8.98 14.64
C GLU A 64 6.74 -10.30 13.85
N ASP A 65 5.60 -10.86 13.42
CA ASP A 65 5.55 -12.21 12.82
C ASP A 65 5.83 -12.22 11.32
N TYR A 66 5.59 -11.11 10.61
CA TYR A 66 5.83 -11.07 9.17
C TYR A 66 7.29 -10.88 8.83
N ARG A 67 7.69 -11.53 7.74
CA ARG A 67 9.07 -11.54 7.24
C ARG A 67 9.04 -11.04 5.80
N CYS A 68 9.63 -9.87 5.56
CA CYS A 68 9.70 -9.30 4.22
C CYS A 68 10.54 -10.19 3.28
N PRO A 69 10.40 -10.07 1.95
CA PRO A 69 11.20 -10.83 0.97
C PRO A 69 12.70 -10.81 1.24
N LYS A 70 13.23 -9.67 1.70
CA LYS A 70 14.65 -9.50 2.08
C LYS A 70 15.06 -10.44 3.22
N ARG A 71 14.16 -10.72 4.17
CA ARG A 71 14.39 -11.62 5.31
C ARG A 71 14.16 -13.09 4.97
N LEU A 72 13.27 -13.39 4.02
CA LEU A 72 12.95 -14.77 3.61
C LEU A 72 13.83 -15.28 2.46
N GLY A 73 14.49 -14.40 1.71
CA GLY A 73 15.26 -14.76 0.52
C GLY A 73 14.39 -15.28 -0.64
N ALA A 74 13.09 -15.03 -0.58
CA ALA A 74 12.11 -15.49 -1.56
C ALA A 74 11.02 -14.43 -1.79
N ARG A 75 10.34 -14.50 -2.93
CA ARG A 75 9.15 -13.67 -3.21
C ARG A 75 8.01 -14.09 -2.31
N THR A 76 7.36 -13.14 -1.64
CA THR A 76 6.25 -13.40 -0.69
C THR A 76 4.88 -13.00 -1.25
N SER A 77 4.86 -12.17 -2.30
CA SER A 77 3.66 -11.74 -3.00
C SER A 77 4.01 -11.30 -4.43
N GLN A 78 2.98 -11.19 -5.29
CA GLN A 78 3.08 -10.58 -6.60
C GLN A 78 1.86 -9.71 -6.84
N VAL A 79 2.09 -8.47 -7.29
CA VAL A 79 1.06 -7.55 -7.78
C VAL A 79 1.49 -7.11 -9.17
N HIS A 80 0.53 -7.02 -10.09
CA HIS A 80 0.73 -6.54 -11.45
C HIS A 80 -0.10 -5.28 -11.64
N VAL A 81 0.54 -4.22 -12.13
CA VAL A 81 -0.05 -2.89 -12.30
C VAL A 81 0.17 -2.46 -13.74
N TYR A 82 -0.85 -1.93 -14.38
CA TYR A 82 -0.72 -1.24 -15.65
C TYR A 82 -0.49 0.25 -15.35
N VAL A 83 0.48 0.87 -16.00
CA VAL A 83 0.73 2.31 -15.97
C VAL A 83 0.67 2.85 -17.39
N ASP A 84 0.24 4.10 -17.54
CA ASP A 84 0.37 4.83 -18.81
C ASP A 84 1.86 5.05 -19.14
N ASP A 85 2.19 5.23 -20.42
CA ASP A 85 3.56 5.46 -20.91
C ASP A 85 4.19 6.78 -20.41
#